data_AF-A0A671P9Q4-F1
#
_entry.id   AF-A0A671P9Q4-F1
#
_cell.length_a   1.000
_cell.length_b   1.000
_cell.length_c   1.000
_cell.angle_alpha   90.00
_cell.angle_beta   90.00
_cell.angle_gamma   90.00
#
_symmetry.space_group_name_H-M   'P 1'
#
loop_
_entity.id
_entity.type
_entity.pdbx_description
1 polymer ?
#
loop_
_entity_poly.entity_id
_entity_poly.type
_entity_poly.pdbx_seq_one_letter_code
_entity_poly.pdbx_strand_id
1 'polypeptide(L)'
;MISHAAYFLTFTLDLIVYRCVRVACCSRLRFMWFTLMFLTVLCVALQMLGVVRQARLIIVKSQADNTVMCQPKKHIVFLKTHKTASSTILNILYRYGESHNLTFALPLNMHSQLFYPAFFAAHFVEGVRTRSVKEFHVLCNHMRFSSQEVRKVMPKDAFYFSILRNPVAMMESLFVYYKAIPAFRAVKSLEEFLIQGGRSYNASVPNNHYARNILTFDFGLDNTAPENDTELDRRSAEVIAAMERDFPLILISEYFDESLVLLKHALCWSLDDVSSFRLNSRSERSRRPLSAEIADRVKEWNSLDWRLYQHFNATFWKRIDSTLGRTKLQQEVELLRAKRRNLEQMCLQEGGAVDPAQVQDSSLKPFQYGAAVIQGYNLRLELNNDTRQLCQRLITPELQYTSALYTKQFPQLAAARAAAAKKIAASRNTATHRAVNQLHKNWTKSCLSARAAQVWIN
;
A
#
# COMPACT_ATOMS: atom_id res chain seq x y z
N MET A 1 65.65 84.40 -80.71
CA MET A 1 64.88 83.67 -81.74
C MET A 1 64.80 82.21 -81.29
N ILE A 2 63.56 81.70 -81.16
CA ILE A 2 63.11 80.38 -81.67
C ILE A 2 64.09 79.22 -81.42
N SER A 3 63.83 78.15 -80.69
CA SER A 3 62.61 77.33 -80.57
C SER A 3 62.88 76.27 -79.50
N HIS A 4 61.90 75.88 -78.69
CA HIS A 4 61.25 74.56 -78.79
C HIS A 4 62.21 73.38 -78.98
N ALA A 5 62.43 72.59 -77.92
CA ALA A 5 62.00 71.19 -77.86
C ALA A 5 62.52 70.53 -76.57
N ALA A 6 61.63 69.72 -75.97
CA ALA A 6 61.83 68.80 -74.86
C ALA A 6 61.95 69.44 -73.45
N TYR A 7 60.90 69.61 -72.64
CA TYR A 7 59.63 68.87 -72.52
C TYR A 7 59.82 67.34 -72.42
N PHE A 8 59.22 66.74 -71.40
CA PHE A 8 59.17 65.29 -71.14
C PHE A 8 60.52 64.65 -70.74
N LEU A 9 60.80 64.52 -69.44
CA LEU A 9 61.01 63.17 -68.85
C LEU A 9 61.22 63.10 -67.32
N THR A 10 61.30 64.20 -66.58
CA THR A 10 61.71 64.12 -65.16
C THR A 10 60.64 64.58 -64.16
N PHE A 11 59.36 64.49 -64.53
CA PHE A 11 58.23 64.69 -63.62
C PHE A 11 57.29 63.47 -63.50
N THR A 12 57.69 62.31 -64.03
CA THR A 12 56.82 61.11 -64.11
C THR A 12 57.46 59.82 -63.58
N LEU A 13 58.35 59.89 -62.57
CA LEU A 13 58.91 58.68 -61.94
C LEU A 13 58.75 58.63 -60.40
N ASP A 14 58.68 59.75 -59.69
CA ASP A 14 58.59 59.70 -58.22
C ASP A 14 57.17 59.54 -57.64
N LEU A 15 56.12 59.77 -58.43
CA LEU A 15 54.74 59.56 -57.96
C LEU A 15 54.21 58.13 -58.14
N ILE A 16 54.90 57.27 -58.88
CA ILE A 16 54.44 55.89 -59.15
C ILE A 16 55.11 54.87 -58.22
N VAL A 17 56.34 55.13 -57.76
CA VAL A 17 57.06 54.18 -56.89
C VAL A 17 56.54 54.22 -55.44
N TYR A 18 56.05 55.37 -54.96
CA TYR A 18 55.55 55.48 -53.57
C TYR A 18 54.12 54.96 -53.35
N ARG A 19 53.36 54.69 -54.41
CA ARG A 19 51.99 54.13 -54.30
C ARG A 19 51.89 52.62 -54.52
N CYS A 20 52.91 51.95 -55.04
CA CYS A 20 52.86 50.51 -55.31
C CYS A 20 53.51 49.60 -54.25
N VAL A 21 54.29 50.11 -53.29
CA VAL A 21 54.95 49.26 -52.27
C VAL A 21 54.16 49.15 -50.95
N ARG A 22 53.19 50.05 -50.70
CA ARG A 22 52.47 50.07 -49.41
C ARG A 22 51.14 49.30 -49.35
N VAL A 23 50.64 48.73 -50.46
CA VAL A 23 49.30 48.11 -50.51
C VAL A 23 49.32 46.60 -50.84
N ALA A 24 50.36 46.08 -51.51
CA ALA A 24 50.36 44.68 -51.93
C ALA A 24 50.97 43.69 -50.92
N CYS A 25 51.90 44.13 -50.05
CA CYS A 25 52.57 43.24 -49.09
C CYS A 25 51.85 43.14 -47.73
N CYS A 26 51.03 44.13 -47.38
CA CYS A 26 50.27 44.16 -46.12
C CYS A 26 48.92 43.44 -46.16
N SER A 27 48.38 43.08 -47.33
CA SER A 27 47.07 42.42 -47.44
C SER A 27 47.17 40.90 -47.37
N ARG A 28 48.12 40.29 -48.10
CA ARG A 28 48.30 38.83 -48.15
C ARG A 28 48.84 38.24 -46.84
N LEU A 29 49.84 38.89 -46.24
CA LEU A 29 50.40 38.43 -44.97
C LEU A 29 49.38 38.57 -43.83
N ARG A 30 48.59 39.65 -43.85
CA ARG A 30 47.53 39.90 -42.89
C ARG A 30 46.36 38.92 -43.07
N PHE A 31 46.00 38.57 -44.32
CA PHE A 31 45.06 37.48 -44.60
C PHE A 31 45.59 36.13 -44.10
N MET A 32 46.84 35.78 -44.36
CA MET A 32 47.45 34.55 -43.85
C MET A 32 47.42 34.50 -42.31
N TRP A 33 47.76 35.61 -41.64
CA TRP A 33 47.68 35.70 -40.18
C TRP A 33 46.25 35.55 -39.66
N PHE A 34 45.25 36.20 -40.28
CA PHE A 34 43.85 36.01 -39.90
C PHE A 34 43.37 34.58 -40.12
N THR A 35 43.82 33.94 -41.21
CA THR A 35 43.46 32.54 -41.51
C THR A 35 44.08 31.58 -40.49
N LEU A 36 45.35 31.80 -40.13
CA LEU A 36 46.05 31.02 -39.10
C LEU A 36 45.43 31.21 -37.71
N MET A 37 45.07 32.45 -37.36
CA MET A 37 44.40 32.75 -36.09
C MET A 37 43.00 32.11 -36.03
N PHE A 38 42.26 32.13 -37.13
CA PHE A 38 40.97 31.45 -37.21
C PHE A 38 41.10 29.92 -37.08
N LEU A 39 42.07 29.32 -37.78
CA LEU A 39 42.32 27.87 -37.71
C LEU A 39 42.77 27.41 -36.33
N THR A 40 43.59 28.20 -35.63
CA THR A 40 44.03 27.91 -34.26
C THR A 40 42.88 28.02 -33.27
N VAL A 41 42.06 29.07 -33.35
CA VAL A 41 40.84 29.21 -32.52
C VAL A 41 39.86 28.06 -32.77
N LEU A 42 39.67 27.67 -34.05
CA LEU A 42 38.82 26.55 -34.41
C LEU A 42 39.35 25.22 -33.85
N CYS A 43 40.67 24.98 -33.92
CA CYS A 43 41.28 23.79 -33.33
C CYS A 43 41.11 23.74 -31.81
N VAL A 44 41.34 24.85 -31.11
CA VAL A 44 41.14 24.92 -29.66
C VAL A 44 39.67 24.71 -29.30
N ALA A 45 38.72 25.30 -30.03
CA ALA A 45 37.30 25.08 -29.83
C ALA A 45 36.90 23.60 -30.01
N LEU A 46 37.43 22.94 -31.04
CA LEU A 46 37.20 21.51 -31.29
C LEU A 46 37.82 20.62 -30.20
N GLN A 47 39.01 20.95 -29.71
CA GLN A 47 39.66 20.26 -28.59
C GLN A 47 38.86 20.41 -27.30
N MET A 48 38.39 21.63 -26.99
CA MET A 48 37.56 21.90 -25.81
C MET A 48 36.19 21.19 -25.89
N LEU A 49 35.58 21.13 -27.07
CA LEU A 49 34.36 20.34 -27.30
C LEU A 49 34.60 18.84 -27.07
N GLY A 50 35.76 18.32 -27.48
CA GLY A 50 36.19 16.95 -27.21
C GLY A 50 36.34 16.67 -25.71
N VAL A 51 37.02 17.55 -24.98
CA VAL A 51 37.22 17.43 -23.52
C VAL A 51 35.88 17.50 -22.77
N VAL A 52 34.99 18.42 -23.15
CA VAL A 52 33.65 18.53 -22.53
C VAL A 52 32.80 17.30 -22.81
N ARG A 53 32.86 16.72 -24.02
CA ARG A 53 32.20 15.46 -24.35
C ARG A 53 32.76 14.29 -23.54
N GLN A 54 34.09 14.19 -23.43
CA GLN A 54 34.75 13.16 -22.64
C GLN A 54 34.38 13.27 -21.15
N ALA A 55 34.39 14.48 -20.59
CA ALA A 55 34.00 14.75 -19.21
C ALA A 55 32.53 14.40 -18.95
N ARG A 56 31.61 14.76 -19.86
CA ARG A 56 30.20 14.33 -19.78
C ARG A 56 30.04 12.81 -19.83
N LEU A 57 30.78 12.12 -20.70
CA LEU A 57 30.78 10.66 -20.79
C LEU A 57 31.30 10.01 -19.51
N ILE A 58 32.36 10.55 -18.91
CA ILE A 58 32.91 10.07 -17.64
C ILE A 58 31.92 10.29 -16.49
N ILE A 59 31.24 11.45 -16.45
CA ILE A 59 30.19 11.74 -15.45
C ILE A 59 29.00 10.78 -15.61
N VAL A 60 28.51 10.59 -16.85
CA VAL A 60 27.41 9.65 -17.13
C VAL A 60 27.81 8.21 -16.78
N LYS A 61 29.05 7.81 -17.07
CA LYS A 61 29.56 6.47 -16.75
C LYS A 61 29.74 6.29 -15.24
N SER A 62 30.24 7.30 -14.53
CA SER A 62 30.35 7.31 -13.06
C SER A 62 28.99 7.30 -12.36
N GLN A 63 27.96 7.90 -12.95
CA GLN A 63 26.58 7.82 -12.45
C GLN A 63 25.90 6.48 -12.74
N ALA A 64 26.30 5.79 -13.81
CA ALA A 64 25.79 4.46 -14.17
C ALA A 64 26.47 3.30 -13.42
N ASP A 65 27.73 3.48 -12.99
CA ASP A 65 28.56 2.40 -12.40
C ASP A 65 28.40 2.25 -10.87
N ASN A 66 27.68 3.17 -10.20
CA ASN A 66 27.37 3.09 -8.76
C ASN A 66 25.92 2.71 -8.44
N THR A 67 25.11 2.38 -9.43
CA THR A 67 23.80 1.75 -9.20
C THR A 67 23.96 0.24 -9.20
N VAL A 68 24.15 -0.36 -8.01
CA VAL A 68 23.73 -1.75 -7.81
C VAL A 68 22.23 -1.77 -8.14
N MET A 69 21.87 -2.21 -9.34
CA MET A 69 20.48 -2.32 -9.77
C MET A 69 19.80 -3.39 -8.92
N CYS A 70 19.12 -2.93 -7.88
CA CYS A 70 18.42 -3.83 -6.98
C CYS A 70 17.19 -4.42 -7.70
N GLN A 71 17.02 -5.73 -7.59
CA GLN A 71 15.97 -6.43 -8.33
C GLN A 71 14.64 -6.35 -7.58
N PRO A 72 13.51 -6.04 -8.27
CA PRO A 72 12.19 -6.01 -7.64
C PRO A 72 11.88 -7.31 -6.92
N LYS A 73 11.56 -7.21 -5.62
CA LYS A 73 11.21 -8.36 -4.79
C LYS A 73 9.82 -8.87 -5.18
N LYS A 74 9.72 -10.19 -5.37
CA LYS A 74 8.47 -10.90 -5.71
C LYS A 74 7.95 -11.79 -4.59
N HIS A 75 8.87 -12.40 -3.82
CA HIS A 75 8.54 -13.19 -2.65
C HIS A 75 8.34 -12.26 -1.45
N ILE A 76 7.09 -12.16 -0.98
CA ILE A 76 6.68 -11.16 -0.01
C ILE A 76 5.78 -11.80 1.04
N VAL A 77 6.11 -11.56 2.31
CA VAL A 77 5.26 -11.85 3.45
C VAL A 77 4.88 -10.54 4.12
N PHE A 78 3.60 -10.20 4.07
CA PHE A 78 3.04 -9.09 4.81
C PHE A 78 2.16 -9.61 5.94
N LEU A 79 2.59 -9.42 7.19
CA LEU A 79 1.70 -9.65 8.32
C LEU A 79 0.74 -8.47 8.45
N LYS A 80 -0.50 -8.70 8.02
CA LYS A 80 -1.59 -7.73 8.14
C LYS A 80 -2.09 -7.64 9.58
N THR A 81 -1.85 -6.52 10.26
CA THR A 81 -2.33 -6.22 11.62
C THR A 81 -3.65 -5.46 11.63
N HIS A 82 -4.37 -5.48 12.76
CA HIS A 82 -5.67 -4.83 12.91
C HIS A 82 -5.60 -3.31 13.08
N LYS A 83 -6.43 -2.57 12.34
CA LYS A 83 -6.66 -1.11 12.50
C LYS A 83 -5.43 -0.22 12.26
N THR A 84 -4.48 -0.72 11.48
CA THR A 84 -3.19 -0.11 11.11
C THR A 84 -3.11 0.35 9.64
N ALA A 85 -4.25 0.66 9.00
CA ALA A 85 -4.32 0.92 7.55
C ALA A 85 -3.82 -0.24 6.66
N SER A 86 -3.71 -1.44 7.22
CA SER A 86 -3.19 -2.64 6.55
C SER A 86 -4.01 -3.12 5.35
N SER A 87 -5.31 -2.78 5.25
CA SER A 87 -6.11 -3.05 4.04
C SER A 87 -5.63 -2.25 2.82
N THR A 88 -5.05 -1.05 3.02
CA THR A 88 -4.43 -0.30 1.90
C THR A 88 -3.14 -0.97 1.44
N ILE A 89 -2.28 -1.43 2.36
CA ILE A 89 -1.07 -2.19 2.00
C ILE A 89 -1.44 -3.49 1.29
N LEU A 90 -2.47 -4.20 1.76
CA LEU A 90 -2.96 -5.40 1.09
C LEU A 90 -3.42 -5.13 -0.35
N ASN A 91 -4.13 -4.03 -0.60
CA ASN A 91 -4.51 -3.63 -1.97
C ASN A 91 -3.30 -3.33 -2.86
N ILE A 92 -2.27 -2.66 -2.33
CA ILE A 92 -0.99 -2.45 -3.03
C ILE A 92 -0.38 -3.79 -3.46
N LEU A 93 -0.28 -4.75 -2.52
CA LEU A 93 0.30 -6.07 -2.79
C LEU A 93 -0.54 -6.89 -3.79
N TYR A 94 -1.86 -6.82 -3.69
CA TYR A 94 -2.77 -7.48 -4.64
C TYR A 94 -2.61 -6.93 -6.05
N ARG A 95 -2.55 -5.60 -6.20
CA ARG A 95 -2.36 -4.95 -7.49
C ARG A 95 -1.01 -5.29 -8.10
N TYR A 96 0.06 -5.21 -7.30
CA TYR A 96 1.40 -5.56 -7.77
C TYR A 96 1.48 -7.02 -8.20
N GLY A 97 0.99 -7.95 -7.36
CA GLY A 97 1.02 -9.37 -7.71
C GLY A 97 0.13 -9.71 -8.89
N GLU A 98 -1.03 -9.08 -9.03
CA GLU A 98 -1.91 -9.28 -10.19
C GLU A 98 -1.25 -8.80 -11.49
N SER A 99 -0.63 -7.61 -11.51
CA SER A 99 0.00 -7.04 -12.70
C SER A 99 1.27 -7.79 -13.13
N HIS A 100 1.92 -8.47 -12.19
CA HIS A 100 3.13 -9.27 -12.44
C HIS A 100 2.86 -10.77 -12.52
N ASN A 101 1.58 -11.19 -12.57
CA ASN A 101 1.16 -12.60 -12.62
C ASN A 101 1.75 -13.47 -11.50
N LEU A 102 1.88 -12.91 -10.30
CA LEU A 102 2.37 -13.60 -9.12
C LEU A 102 1.30 -14.51 -8.51
N THR A 103 1.74 -15.62 -7.92
CA THR A 103 0.86 -16.58 -7.22
C THR A 103 0.68 -16.18 -5.76
N PHE A 104 -0.56 -16.08 -5.31
CA PHE A 104 -0.90 -15.68 -3.95
C PHE A 104 -1.15 -16.90 -3.05
N ALA A 105 -0.67 -16.84 -1.81
CA ALA A 105 -1.03 -17.78 -0.74
C ALA A 105 -2.40 -17.39 -0.16
N LEU A 106 -3.46 -17.72 -0.90
CA LEU A 106 -4.84 -17.36 -0.56
C LEU A 106 -5.46 -18.34 0.44
N PRO A 107 -6.42 -17.88 1.26
CA PRO A 107 -7.10 -18.77 2.19
C PRO A 107 -7.84 -19.92 1.50
N LEU A 108 -7.82 -21.08 2.16
CA LEU A 108 -8.65 -22.23 1.78
C LEU A 108 -10.11 -21.81 1.60
N ASN A 109 -10.80 -22.52 0.72
CA ASN A 109 -12.26 -22.43 0.64
C ASN A 109 -12.85 -21.05 0.33
N MET A 110 -12.09 -20.16 -0.34
CA MET A 110 -12.51 -18.78 -0.58
C MET A 110 -12.82 -18.02 0.71
N HIS A 111 -12.22 -18.42 1.84
CA HIS A 111 -12.30 -17.63 3.07
C HIS A 111 -11.58 -16.29 2.88
N SER A 112 -11.94 -15.30 3.70
CA SER A 112 -11.32 -13.97 3.67
C SER A 112 -10.02 -13.89 4.48
N GLN A 113 -9.81 -14.84 5.39
CA GLN A 113 -8.71 -14.87 6.36
C GLN A 113 -8.13 -16.27 6.47
N LEU A 114 -6.88 -16.37 6.89
CA LEU A 114 -6.14 -17.62 7.08
C LEU A 114 -6.44 -18.22 8.45
N PHE A 115 -7.74 -18.48 8.70
CA PHE A 115 -8.26 -19.15 9.89
C PHE A 115 -7.98 -18.43 11.23
N TYR A 116 -7.84 -17.10 11.18
CA TYR A 116 -7.75 -16.25 12.37
C TYR A 116 -8.99 -16.45 13.28
N PRO A 117 -8.86 -16.51 14.62
CA PRO A 117 -7.69 -16.16 15.45
C PRO A 117 -6.76 -17.34 15.80
N ALA A 118 -6.93 -18.51 15.18
CA ALA A 118 -6.00 -19.61 15.38
C ALA A 118 -4.62 -19.23 14.83
N PHE A 119 -3.55 -19.76 15.45
CA PHE A 119 -2.21 -19.67 14.89
C PHE A 119 -2.20 -20.16 13.45
N PHE A 120 -1.59 -19.38 12.56
CA PHE A 120 -1.44 -19.73 11.17
C PHE A 120 -0.81 -21.12 11.04
N ALA A 121 -1.40 -21.95 10.20
CA ALA A 121 -0.84 -23.22 9.78
C ALA A 121 -0.76 -23.25 8.26
N ALA A 122 0.30 -23.85 7.72
CA ALA A 122 0.56 -23.88 6.27
C ALA A 122 -0.63 -24.45 5.48
N HIS A 123 -1.34 -25.40 6.09
CA HIS A 123 -2.49 -26.04 5.48
C HIS A 123 -3.74 -25.17 5.39
N PHE A 124 -3.74 -23.94 5.92
CA PHE A 124 -4.82 -22.96 5.71
C PHE A 124 -4.73 -22.25 4.36
N VAL A 125 -3.66 -22.47 3.60
CA VAL A 125 -3.46 -21.93 2.26
C VAL A 125 -3.97 -22.92 1.20
N GLU A 126 -4.79 -22.42 0.27
CA GLU A 126 -5.28 -23.21 -0.85
C GLU A 126 -4.15 -23.70 -1.74
N GLY A 127 -4.21 -24.99 -2.11
CA GLY A 127 -3.18 -25.63 -2.92
C GLY A 127 -1.99 -26.22 -2.17
N VAL A 128 -1.81 -25.93 -0.87
CA VAL A 128 -0.73 -26.53 -0.06
C VAL A 128 -0.98 -28.02 0.19
N ARG A 129 -2.16 -28.38 0.71
CA ARG A 129 -2.50 -29.79 1.02
C ARG A 129 -2.51 -30.68 -0.23
N THR A 130 -3.08 -30.18 -1.31
CA THR A 130 -3.19 -30.89 -2.60
C THR A 130 -1.89 -30.85 -3.39
N ARG A 131 -0.90 -30.05 -2.97
CA ARG A 131 0.34 -29.76 -3.72
C ARG A 131 0.07 -29.25 -5.13
N SER A 132 -1.08 -28.60 -5.35
CA SER A 132 -1.46 -28.07 -6.67
C SER A 132 -0.77 -26.75 -6.99
N VAL A 133 -0.18 -26.08 -5.99
CA VAL A 133 0.66 -24.89 -6.18
C VAL A 133 2.08 -25.24 -5.76
N LYS A 134 3.04 -25.01 -6.67
CA LYS A 134 4.46 -25.32 -6.44
C LYS A 134 5.19 -24.21 -5.68
N GLU A 135 4.82 -22.96 -5.94
CA GLU A 135 5.50 -21.79 -5.40
C GLU A 135 4.49 -20.67 -5.14
N PHE A 136 4.61 -20.04 -3.98
CA PHE A 136 3.83 -18.89 -3.59
C PHE A 136 4.73 -17.66 -3.53
N HIS A 137 4.23 -16.56 -4.08
CA HIS A 137 4.95 -15.31 -4.16
C HIS A 137 4.50 -14.32 -3.10
N VAL A 138 3.19 -14.23 -2.83
CA VAL A 138 2.66 -13.22 -1.90
C VAL A 138 1.76 -13.85 -0.86
N LEU A 139 2.12 -13.71 0.42
CA LEU A 139 1.30 -14.05 1.58
C LEU A 139 0.97 -12.77 2.36
N CYS A 140 -0.28 -12.30 2.27
CA CYS A 140 -0.68 -11.03 2.86
C CYS A 140 -2.09 -10.98 3.45
N ASN A 141 -2.86 -12.08 3.36
CA ASN A 141 -4.16 -12.19 4.01
C ASN A 141 -4.01 -12.27 5.54
N HIS A 142 -5.07 -11.86 6.23
CA HIS A 142 -5.06 -11.74 7.67
C HIS A 142 -4.87 -13.11 8.38
N MET A 143 -3.97 -13.17 9.35
CA MET A 143 -3.57 -14.39 10.08
C MET A 143 -3.04 -14.03 11.47
N ARG A 144 -3.04 -15.01 12.39
CA ARG A 144 -2.23 -14.92 13.62
C ARG A 144 -0.88 -15.54 13.31
N PHE A 145 0.18 -14.77 13.41
CA PHE A 145 1.48 -15.17 12.86
C PHE A 145 2.04 -16.45 13.49
N SER A 146 2.69 -17.26 12.66
CA SER A 146 3.49 -18.41 13.08
C SER A 146 4.69 -18.53 12.15
N SER A 147 5.85 -18.08 12.63
CA SER A 147 7.10 -18.02 11.87
C SER A 147 7.48 -19.37 11.24
N GLN A 148 7.30 -20.47 11.99
CA GLN A 148 7.61 -21.82 11.51
C GLN A 148 6.65 -22.29 10.41
N GLU A 149 5.37 -21.95 10.51
CA GLU A 149 4.36 -22.37 9.53
C GLU A 149 4.45 -21.54 8.24
N VAL A 150 4.75 -20.24 8.34
CA VAL A 150 4.96 -19.39 7.16
C VAL A 150 6.14 -19.89 6.32
N ARG A 151 7.25 -20.31 6.95
CA ARG A 151 8.42 -20.89 6.27
C ARG A 151 8.12 -22.19 5.50
N LYS A 152 7.01 -22.87 5.79
CA LYS A 152 6.57 -24.06 5.03
C LYS A 152 5.85 -23.69 3.72
N VAL A 153 5.40 -22.44 3.59
CA VAL A 153 4.63 -21.95 2.44
C VAL A 153 5.49 -21.08 1.53
N MET A 154 6.27 -20.17 2.13
CA MET A 154 6.97 -19.11 1.41
C MET A 154 8.44 -19.47 1.15
N PRO A 155 9.01 -19.11 -0.02
CA PRO A 155 10.42 -19.27 -0.32
C PRO A 155 11.34 -18.58 0.70
N LYS A 156 12.58 -19.08 0.83
CA LYS A 156 13.56 -18.61 1.84
C LYS A 156 13.98 -17.15 1.64
N ASP A 157 13.93 -16.64 0.42
CA ASP A 157 14.28 -15.27 0.06
C ASP A 157 13.10 -14.28 0.19
N ALA A 158 11.96 -14.73 0.70
CA ALA A 158 10.80 -13.87 0.91
C ALA A 158 11.12 -12.71 1.86
N PHE A 159 10.70 -11.51 1.46
CA PHE A 159 10.86 -10.31 2.27
C PHE A 159 9.67 -10.14 3.22
N TYR A 160 9.94 -10.12 4.53
CA TYR A 160 8.93 -10.01 5.57
C TYR A 160 8.78 -8.56 6.01
N PHE A 161 7.54 -8.10 6.11
CA PHE A 161 7.26 -6.81 6.73
C PHE A 161 5.87 -6.76 7.36
N SER A 162 5.65 -5.76 8.20
CA SER A 162 4.34 -5.48 8.79
C SER A 162 4.16 -3.98 9.00
N ILE A 163 3.06 -3.58 9.63
CA ILE A 163 2.72 -2.19 9.92
C ILE A 163 2.14 -2.10 11.33
N LEU A 164 2.55 -1.08 12.08
CA LEU A 164 2.01 -0.74 13.40
C LEU A 164 1.28 0.60 13.35
N ARG A 165 0.57 0.89 14.43
CA ARG A 165 -0.09 2.16 14.69
C ARG A 165 -0.02 2.45 16.18
N ASN A 166 -0.05 3.73 16.54
CA ASN A 166 -0.12 4.15 17.93
C ASN A 166 -1.34 3.49 18.62
N PRO A 167 -1.13 2.72 19.71
CA PRO A 167 -2.21 2.01 20.40
C PRO A 167 -3.34 2.92 20.89
N VAL A 168 -3.05 4.18 21.24
CA VAL A 168 -4.06 5.17 21.64
C VAL A 168 -5.02 5.46 20.49
N ALA A 169 -4.49 5.82 19.32
CA ALA A 169 -5.30 6.09 18.13
C ALA A 169 -5.99 4.81 17.60
N MET A 170 -5.37 3.65 17.83
CA MET A 170 -5.90 2.35 17.42
C MET A 170 -7.08 1.89 18.30
N MET A 171 -7.01 2.10 19.62
CA MET A 171 -7.99 1.59 20.58
C MET A 171 -9.39 2.19 20.38
N GLU A 172 -9.49 3.48 20.08
CA GLU A 172 -10.77 4.11 19.69
C GLU A 172 -11.40 3.36 18.51
N SER A 173 -10.58 3.02 17.51
CA SER A 173 -11.08 2.31 16.34
C SER A 173 -11.38 0.85 16.56
N LEU A 174 -10.69 0.18 17.48
CA LEU A 174 -11.01 -1.17 17.89
C LEU A 174 -12.35 -1.19 18.63
N PHE A 175 -12.55 -0.29 19.58
CA PHE A 175 -13.78 -0.22 20.37
C PHE A 175 -15.02 -0.02 19.49
N VAL A 176 -15.00 0.96 18.59
CA VAL A 176 -16.17 1.26 17.73
C VAL A 176 -16.45 0.13 16.75
N TYR A 177 -15.40 -0.45 16.15
CA TYR A 177 -15.55 -1.51 15.17
C TYR A 177 -15.99 -2.83 15.82
N TYR A 178 -15.40 -3.20 16.95
CA TYR A 178 -15.68 -4.45 17.66
C TYR A 178 -16.69 -4.26 18.80
N LYS A 179 -17.53 -3.22 18.77
CA LYS A 179 -18.46 -2.89 19.86
C LYS A 179 -19.33 -4.06 20.33
N ALA A 180 -19.63 -5.01 19.45
CA ALA A 180 -20.47 -6.18 19.72
C ALA A 180 -19.75 -7.34 20.44
N ILE A 181 -18.42 -7.31 20.60
CA ILE A 181 -17.69 -8.40 21.28
C ILE A 181 -18.03 -8.43 22.78
N PRO A 182 -17.88 -9.57 23.47
CA PRO A 182 -18.21 -9.68 24.90
C PRO A 182 -17.54 -8.64 25.79
N ALA A 183 -16.28 -8.30 25.54
CA ALA A 183 -15.56 -7.26 26.30
C ALA A 183 -16.20 -5.86 26.16
N PHE A 184 -16.75 -5.50 25.00
CA PHE A 184 -17.23 -4.14 24.75
C PHE A 184 -18.75 -4.01 24.76
N ARG A 185 -19.52 -5.10 24.58
CA ARG A 185 -20.97 -5.02 24.34
C ARG A 185 -21.77 -4.32 25.44
N ALA A 186 -21.38 -4.51 26.70
CA ALA A 186 -22.14 -4.04 27.85
C ALA A 186 -21.87 -2.57 28.23
N VAL A 187 -20.67 -2.06 27.91
CA VAL A 187 -20.24 -0.68 28.23
C VAL A 187 -20.69 0.30 27.16
N LYS A 188 -20.99 1.55 27.51
CA LYS A 188 -21.50 2.57 26.58
C LYS A 188 -20.38 3.25 25.80
N SER A 189 -19.22 3.45 26.41
CA SER A 189 -18.07 4.14 25.82
C SER A 189 -16.74 3.44 26.12
N LEU A 190 -15.70 3.78 25.35
CA LEU A 190 -14.34 3.32 25.61
C LEU A 190 -13.81 3.86 26.96
N GLU A 191 -14.20 5.09 27.31
CA GLU A 191 -13.87 5.69 28.60
C GLU A 191 -14.45 4.89 29.77
N GLU A 192 -15.72 4.51 29.70
CA GLU A 192 -16.35 3.66 30.72
C GLU A 192 -15.62 2.31 30.85
N PHE A 193 -15.27 1.69 29.72
CA PHE A 193 -14.52 0.44 29.70
C PHE A 193 -13.18 0.56 30.45
N LEU A 194 -12.43 1.64 30.21
CA LEU A 194 -11.10 1.85 30.78
C LEU A 194 -11.16 2.26 32.25
N ILE A 195 -12.10 3.13 32.64
CA ILE A 195 -12.30 3.55 34.04
C ILE A 195 -12.67 2.36 34.93
N GLN A 196 -13.44 1.41 34.40
CA GLN A 196 -13.79 0.16 35.10
C GLN A 196 -12.67 -0.89 35.07
N GLY A 197 -11.45 -0.53 34.64
CA GLY A 197 -10.31 -1.44 34.54
C GLY A 197 -10.54 -2.59 33.57
N GLY A 198 -11.38 -2.39 32.55
CA GLY A 198 -11.75 -3.41 31.58
C GLY A 198 -12.44 -4.64 32.21
N ARG A 199 -13.21 -4.47 33.29
CA ARG A 199 -13.87 -5.55 34.06
C ARG A 199 -14.63 -6.58 33.21
N SER A 200 -15.15 -6.20 32.05
CA SER A 200 -15.86 -7.08 31.11
C SER A 200 -14.94 -7.92 30.21
N TYR A 201 -13.64 -7.65 30.22
CA TYR A 201 -12.64 -8.41 29.45
C TYR A 201 -12.27 -9.71 30.15
N ASN A 202 -12.20 -10.78 29.37
CA ASN A 202 -11.67 -12.08 29.77
C ASN A 202 -10.97 -12.71 28.56
N ALA A 203 -9.69 -13.04 28.70
CA ALA A 203 -8.85 -13.57 27.62
C ALA A 203 -9.33 -14.94 27.10
N SER A 204 -10.01 -15.73 27.93
CA SER A 204 -10.53 -17.06 27.56
C SER A 204 -11.81 -17.00 26.73
N VAL A 205 -12.46 -15.82 26.66
CA VAL A 205 -13.71 -15.66 25.93
C VAL A 205 -13.42 -15.38 24.45
N PRO A 206 -14.09 -16.09 23.52
CA PRO A 206 -13.91 -15.86 22.08
C PRO A 206 -14.07 -14.39 21.67
N ASN A 207 -13.26 -13.95 20.71
CA ASN A 207 -13.17 -12.58 20.20
C ASN A 207 -12.65 -11.51 21.16
N ASN A 208 -12.43 -11.81 22.45
CA ASN A 208 -11.92 -10.78 23.36
C ASN A 208 -10.47 -10.37 23.09
N HIS A 209 -9.68 -11.16 22.36
CA HIS A 209 -8.31 -10.79 21.97
C HIS A 209 -8.23 -9.43 21.24
N TYR A 210 -9.28 -8.99 20.53
CA TYR A 210 -9.34 -7.66 19.91
C TYR A 210 -9.28 -6.50 20.90
N ALA A 211 -9.58 -6.73 22.17
CA ALA A 211 -9.70 -5.69 23.17
C ALA A 211 -8.39 -5.36 23.88
N ARG A 212 -7.33 -6.16 23.73
CA ARG A 212 -6.09 -5.99 24.51
C ARG A 212 -4.86 -6.47 23.76
N ASN A 213 -3.84 -5.62 23.68
CA ASN A 213 -2.53 -5.93 23.10
C ASN A 213 -2.64 -6.66 21.73
N ILE A 214 -3.54 -6.16 20.86
CA ILE A 214 -3.91 -6.85 19.62
C ILE A 214 -2.74 -6.95 18.64
N LEU A 215 -1.80 -5.99 18.64
CA LEU A 215 -0.61 -6.11 17.79
C LEU A 215 0.21 -7.30 18.26
N THR A 216 0.54 -7.38 19.55
CA THR A 216 1.22 -8.53 20.14
C THR A 216 0.52 -9.86 19.81
N PHE A 217 -0.82 -9.88 19.87
CA PHE A 217 -1.62 -11.05 19.48
C PHE A 217 -1.48 -11.41 17.99
N ASP A 218 -1.60 -10.43 17.09
CA ASP A 218 -1.47 -10.59 15.63
C ASP A 218 -0.08 -11.17 15.26
N PHE A 219 0.98 -10.75 15.95
CA PHE A 219 2.35 -11.29 15.83
C PHE A 219 2.51 -12.71 16.40
N GLY A 220 1.44 -13.33 16.90
CA GLY A 220 1.47 -14.70 17.42
C GLY A 220 2.11 -14.82 18.80
N LEU A 221 2.13 -13.72 19.56
CA LEU A 221 2.76 -13.67 20.88
C LEU A 221 1.69 -13.61 21.97
N ASP A 222 2.10 -13.79 23.22
CA ASP A 222 1.20 -13.73 24.37
C ASP A 222 0.84 -12.26 24.68
N ASN A 223 -0.44 -11.94 24.51
CA ASN A 223 -1.00 -10.61 24.66
C ASN A 223 -1.64 -10.35 26.05
N THR A 224 -1.48 -11.29 26.99
CA THR A 224 -1.93 -11.11 28.38
C THR A 224 -1.30 -9.89 29.05
N ALA A 225 -1.96 -9.38 30.09
CA ALA A 225 -1.44 -8.31 30.91
C ALA A 225 -0.16 -8.76 31.62
N PRO A 226 0.93 -7.97 31.61
CA PRO A 226 2.00 -8.14 32.58
C PRO A 226 1.49 -7.84 33.99
N GLU A 227 2.02 -8.57 34.99
CA GLU A 227 1.66 -8.41 36.40
C GLU A 227 2.28 -7.16 37.04
N ASN A 228 3.45 -6.75 36.56
CA ASN A 228 4.20 -5.60 37.06
C ASN A 228 5.18 -5.06 36.00
N ASP A 229 5.87 -3.96 36.31
CA ASP A 229 6.80 -3.29 35.39
C ASP A 229 8.02 -4.15 35.03
N THR A 230 8.52 -4.97 35.95
CA THR A 230 9.65 -5.88 35.67
C THR A 230 9.26 -6.94 34.65
N GLU A 231 8.07 -7.52 34.78
CA GLU A 231 7.55 -8.46 33.78
C GLU A 231 7.25 -7.75 32.45
N LEU A 232 6.69 -6.54 32.49
CA LEU A 232 6.45 -5.72 31.30
C LEU A 232 7.75 -5.49 30.54
N ASP A 233 8.84 -5.10 31.21
CA ASP A 233 10.13 -4.86 30.57
C ASP A 233 10.68 -6.13 29.91
N ARG A 234 10.69 -7.25 30.66
CA ARG A 234 11.16 -8.54 30.15
C ARG A 234 10.35 -9.02 28.94
N ARG A 235 9.02 -9.04 29.05
CA ARG A 235 8.13 -9.50 27.98
C ARG A 235 8.18 -8.58 26.77
N SER A 236 8.23 -7.26 26.97
CA SER A 236 8.36 -6.32 25.87
C SER A 236 9.65 -6.56 25.09
N ALA A 237 10.77 -6.78 25.79
CA ALA A 237 12.06 -7.09 25.15
C ALA A 237 12.00 -8.40 24.33
N GLU A 238 11.37 -9.45 24.87
CA GLU A 238 11.18 -10.74 24.17
C GLU A 238 10.31 -10.59 22.90
N VAL A 239 9.21 -9.86 23.02
CA VAL A 239 8.31 -9.59 21.89
C VAL A 239 9.02 -8.77 20.81
N ILE A 240 9.73 -7.71 21.19
CA ILE A 240 10.52 -6.87 20.27
C ILE A 240 11.57 -7.72 19.55
N ALA A 241 12.35 -8.51 20.29
CA ALA A 241 13.40 -9.36 19.71
C ALA A 241 12.81 -10.41 18.74
N ALA A 242 11.65 -10.99 19.07
CA ALA A 242 10.96 -11.91 18.18
C ALA A 242 10.50 -11.24 16.87
N MET A 243 9.99 -10.01 16.95
CA MET A 243 9.58 -9.23 15.79
C MET A 243 10.77 -8.79 14.93
N GLU A 244 11.84 -8.27 15.53
CA GLU A 244 13.04 -7.84 14.78
C GLU A 244 13.72 -8.99 14.05
N ARG A 245 13.71 -10.19 14.64
CA ARG A 245 14.26 -11.40 14.00
C ARG A 245 13.49 -11.77 12.73
N ASP A 246 12.16 -11.72 12.78
CA ASP A 246 11.31 -12.24 11.70
C ASP A 246 10.91 -11.16 10.67
N PHE A 247 10.86 -9.90 11.08
CA PHE A 247 10.38 -8.78 10.26
C PHE A 247 11.47 -7.72 10.09
N PRO A 248 12.28 -7.78 9.01
CA PRO A 248 13.30 -6.79 8.74
C PRO A 248 12.73 -5.38 8.54
N LEU A 249 11.42 -5.20 8.30
CA LEU A 249 10.80 -3.89 8.17
C LEU A 249 9.45 -3.83 8.88
N ILE A 250 9.28 -2.84 9.76
CA ILE A 250 8.01 -2.48 10.38
C ILE A 250 7.67 -1.05 9.98
N LEU A 251 6.52 -0.89 9.31
CA LEU A 251 5.99 0.41 8.89
C LEU A 251 5.19 1.08 10.01
N ILE A 252 5.00 2.40 9.93
CA ILE A 252 4.26 3.18 10.94
C ILE A 252 3.10 3.93 10.28
N SER A 253 1.88 3.65 10.73
CA SER A 253 0.65 4.19 10.13
C SER A 253 0.54 5.71 10.21
N GLU A 254 1.09 6.34 11.25
CA GLU A 254 1.12 7.80 11.41
C GLU A 254 1.96 8.48 10.32
N TYR A 255 2.98 7.77 9.81
CA TYR A 255 3.89 8.21 8.75
C TYR A 255 3.66 7.36 7.50
N PHE A 256 2.40 7.26 7.07
CA PHE A 256 2.00 6.31 6.02
C PHE A 256 2.71 6.59 4.68
N ASP A 257 2.83 7.85 4.27
CA ASP A 257 3.48 8.20 3.01
C ASP A 257 4.99 7.91 3.07
N GLU A 258 5.63 8.24 4.19
CA GLU A 258 7.03 7.94 4.47
C GLU A 258 7.26 6.42 4.50
N SER A 259 6.34 5.68 5.11
CA SER A 259 6.33 4.22 5.16
C SER A 259 6.23 3.59 3.78
N LEU A 260 5.41 4.15 2.88
CA LEU A 260 5.32 3.67 1.49
C LEU A 260 6.59 3.95 0.69
N VAL A 261 7.23 5.10 0.90
CA VAL A 261 8.55 5.39 0.30
C VAL A 261 9.59 4.40 0.82
N LEU A 262 9.63 4.15 2.13
CA LEU A 262 10.55 3.17 2.71
C LEU A 262 10.29 1.75 2.17
N LEU A 263 9.02 1.37 2.05
CA LEU A 263 8.61 0.08 1.48
C LEU A 263 9.04 -0.06 0.02
N LYS A 264 8.85 1.00 -0.78
CA LYS A 264 9.31 1.07 -2.18
C LYS A 264 10.80 0.74 -2.29
N HIS A 265 11.63 1.39 -1.47
CA HIS A 265 13.07 1.13 -1.46
C HIS A 265 13.41 -0.29 -0.99
N ALA A 266 12.73 -0.78 0.05
CA ALA A 266 12.96 -2.12 0.58
C ALA A 266 12.60 -3.25 -0.41
N LEU A 267 11.57 -3.04 -1.24
CA LEU A 267 11.11 -4.00 -2.24
C LEU A 267 11.72 -3.78 -3.64
N CYS A 268 12.51 -2.71 -3.83
CA CYS A 268 13.00 -2.30 -5.16
C CYS A 268 11.85 -2.06 -6.15
N TRP A 269 10.79 -1.42 -5.66
CA TRP A 269 9.60 -1.08 -6.44
C TRP A 269 9.66 0.37 -6.91
N SER A 270 8.74 0.73 -7.81
CA SER A 270 8.53 2.12 -8.24
C SER A 270 7.51 2.83 -7.35
N LEU A 271 7.38 4.16 -7.50
CA LEU A 271 6.31 4.92 -6.83
C LEU A 271 4.92 4.50 -7.35
N ASP A 272 4.84 3.99 -8.58
CA ASP A 272 3.62 3.54 -9.22
C ASP A 272 3.07 2.29 -8.55
N ASP A 273 3.97 1.38 -8.20
CA ASP A 273 3.66 0.13 -7.52
C ASP A 273 3.07 0.37 -6.12
N VAL A 274 3.57 1.38 -5.39
CA VAL A 274 3.10 1.71 -4.02
C VAL A 274 2.02 2.79 -3.98
N SER A 275 1.67 3.39 -5.10
CA SER A 275 0.62 4.43 -5.16
C SER A 275 -0.75 3.82 -4.85
N SER A 276 -1.46 4.39 -3.88
CA SER A 276 -2.76 3.88 -3.43
C SER A 276 -3.69 4.98 -2.95
N PHE A 277 -4.99 4.68 -2.93
CA PHE A 277 -5.98 5.41 -2.15
C PHE A 277 -6.09 4.82 -0.74
N ARG A 278 -6.64 5.60 0.19
CA ARG A 278 -6.92 5.10 1.55
C ARG A 278 -8.15 4.20 1.48
N LEU A 279 -8.02 2.94 1.89
CA LEU A 279 -9.11 1.97 1.89
C LEU A 279 -9.49 1.62 3.32
N ASN A 280 -10.74 1.19 3.51
CA ASN A 280 -11.27 0.83 4.82
C ASN A 280 -11.15 2.00 5.83
N SER A 281 -11.25 3.24 5.34
CA SER A 281 -11.20 4.44 6.17
C SER A 281 -12.55 4.69 6.82
N ARG A 282 -12.52 4.99 8.12
CA ARG A 282 -13.71 5.43 8.84
C ARG A 282 -13.97 6.92 8.61
N SER A 283 -15.24 7.27 8.45
CA SER A 283 -15.71 8.66 8.41
C SER A 283 -15.25 9.43 9.65
N GLU A 284 -14.74 10.66 9.46
CA GLU A 284 -14.31 11.56 10.54
C GLU A 284 -15.45 11.82 11.55
N ARG A 285 -16.71 11.87 11.08
CA ARG A 285 -17.89 12.06 11.94
C ARG A 285 -18.07 10.95 12.99
N SER A 286 -17.50 9.78 12.72
CA SER A 286 -17.56 8.62 13.64
C SER A 286 -16.38 8.53 14.60
N ARG A 287 -15.38 9.44 14.50
CA ARG A 287 -14.19 9.43 15.33
C ARG A 287 -14.37 10.34 16.54
N ARG A 288 -13.93 9.88 17.71
CA ARG A 288 -13.93 10.67 18.93
C ARG A 288 -12.51 10.81 19.46
N PRO A 289 -11.94 12.03 19.50
CA PRO A 289 -10.67 12.25 20.17
C PRO A 289 -10.75 11.81 21.63
N LEU A 290 -9.69 11.18 22.12
CA LEU A 290 -9.58 10.78 23.53
C LEU A 290 -8.94 11.93 24.32
N SER A 291 -9.39 12.14 25.57
CA SER A 291 -8.71 13.05 26.49
C SER A 291 -7.33 12.49 26.86
N ALA A 292 -6.45 13.35 27.40
CA ALA A 292 -5.11 12.94 27.82
C ALA A 292 -5.16 11.82 28.87
N GLU A 293 -6.04 11.94 29.87
CA GLU A 293 -6.23 10.91 30.90
C GLU A 293 -6.63 9.56 30.29
N ILE A 294 -7.61 9.56 29.38
CA ILE A 294 -8.06 8.32 28.74
C ILE A 294 -6.97 7.74 27.83
N ALA A 295 -6.18 8.59 27.17
CA ALA A 295 -5.04 8.15 26.39
C ALA A 295 -4.00 7.42 27.25
N ASP A 296 -3.72 7.88 28.48
CA ASP A 296 -2.79 7.21 29.39
C ASP A 296 -3.32 5.87 29.87
N ARG A 297 -4.62 5.78 30.20
CA ARG A 297 -5.28 4.50 30.51
C ARG A 297 -5.21 3.51 29.34
N VAL A 298 -5.28 3.98 28.10
CA VAL A 298 -5.11 3.10 26.92
C VAL A 298 -3.68 2.56 26.84
N LYS A 299 -2.66 3.38 27.14
CA LYS A 299 -1.25 2.95 27.16
C LYS A 299 -1.03 1.89 28.23
N GLU A 300 -1.59 2.08 29.43
CA GLU A 300 -1.52 1.09 30.52
C GLU A 300 -2.25 -0.21 30.15
N TRP A 301 -3.48 -0.10 29.62
CA TRP A 301 -4.28 -1.26 29.22
C TRP A 301 -3.59 -2.10 28.14
N ASN A 302 -2.94 -1.43 27.17
CA ASN A 302 -2.20 -2.03 26.07
C ASN A 302 -0.68 -1.87 26.24
N SER A 303 -0.16 -2.11 27.45
CA SER A 303 1.23 -1.80 27.81
C SER A 303 2.29 -2.47 26.94
N LEU A 304 2.07 -3.72 26.50
CA LEU A 304 2.98 -4.41 25.57
C LEU A 304 2.99 -3.71 24.20
N ASP A 305 1.81 -3.47 23.62
CA ASP A 305 1.70 -2.78 22.33
C ASP A 305 2.25 -1.34 22.40
N TRP A 306 2.15 -0.67 23.56
CA TRP A 306 2.73 0.65 23.79
C TRP A 306 4.27 0.61 23.75
N ARG A 307 4.91 -0.32 24.47
CA ARG A 307 6.36 -0.50 24.42
C ARG A 307 6.84 -0.87 23.02
N LEU A 308 6.11 -1.74 22.32
CA LEU A 308 6.38 -2.09 20.92
C LEU A 308 6.34 -0.87 20.02
N TYR A 309 5.27 -0.07 20.10
CA TYR A 309 5.13 1.12 19.27
C TYR A 309 6.26 2.13 19.52
N GLN A 310 6.64 2.37 20.78
CA GLN A 310 7.75 3.26 21.10
C GLN A 310 9.06 2.80 20.45
N HIS A 311 9.37 1.50 20.55
CA HIS A 311 10.57 0.92 19.95
C HIS A 311 10.57 1.06 18.42
N PHE A 312 9.51 0.56 17.75
CA PHE A 312 9.46 0.54 16.29
C PHE A 312 9.29 1.92 15.66
N ASN A 313 8.66 2.86 16.37
CA ASN A 313 8.64 4.25 15.93
C ASN A 313 10.06 4.87 15.95
N ALA A 314 10.83 4.63 17.03
CA ALA A 314 12.20 5.12 17.12
C ALA A 314 13.12 4.47 16.07
N THR A 315 13.02 3.15 15.87
CA THR A 315 13.85 2.45 14.89
C THR A 315 13.46 2.74 13.45
N PHE A 316 12.19 3.07 13.17
CA PHE A 316 11.72 3.55 11.87
C PHE A 316 12.49 4.80 11.42
N TRP A 317 12.56 5.82 12.28
CA TRP A 317 13.29 7.06 11.98
C TRP A 317 14.80 6.85 11.93
N LYS A 318 15.35 6.05 12.86
CA LYS A 318 16.77 5.68 12.81
C LYS A 318 17.14 5.02 11.48
N ARG A 319 16.29 4.13 10.97
CA ARG A 319 16.49 3.49 9.67
C ARG A 319 16.49 4.52 8.54
N ILE A 320 15.45 5.37 8.47
CA ILE A 320 15.37 6.45 7.48
C ILE A 320 16.65 7.27 7.46
N ASP A 321 17.10 7.72 8.63
CA ASP A 321 18.28 8.56 8.77
C ASP A 321 19.56 7.83 8.28
N SER A 322 19.65 6.52 8.49
CA SER A 322 20.80 5.71 8.06
C SER A 322 20.79 5.25 6.60
N THR A 323 19.62 5.03 5.98
CA THR A 323 19.52 4.38 4.66
C THR A 323 19.11 5.31 3.52
N LEU A 324 18.33 6.35 3.81
CA LEU A 324 17.72 7.20 2.77
C LEU A 324 18.03 8.68 2.99
N GLY A 325 18.02 9.13 4.25
CA GLY A 325 18.10 10.53 4.65
C GLY A 325 16.76 11.25 4.51
N ARG A 326 16.49 12.19 5.43
CA ARG A 326 15.21 12.91 5.51
C ARG A 326 14.90 13.77 4.29
N THR A 327 15.91 14.40 3.70
CA THR A 327 15.72 15.26 2.51
C THR A 327 15.19 14.47 1.33
N LYS A 328 15.82 13.32 1.02
CA LYS A 328 15.39 12.45 -0.08
C LYS A 328 14.04 11.80 0.21
N LEU A 329 13.79 11.39 1.46
CA LEU A 329 12.48 10.91 1.89
C LEU A 329 11.38 11.93 1.57
N GLN A 330 11.57 13.19 1.99
CA GLN A 330 10.58 14.24 1.80
C GLN A 330 10.29 14.50 0.32
N GLN A 331 11.33 14.54 -0.52
CA GLN A 331 11.19 14.67 -1.98
C GLN A 331 10.35 13.53 -2.56
N GLU A 332 10.63 12.27 -2.21
CA GLU A 332 9.88 11.12 -2.71
C GLU A 332 8.45 11.07 -2.16
N VAL A 333 8.21 11.54 -0.93
CA VAL A 333 6.87 11.69 -0.35
C VAL A 333 6.05 12.72 -1.14
N GLU A 334 6.64 13.85 -1.52
CA GLU A 334 5.97 14.86 -2.33
C GLU A 334 5.60 14.33 -3.71
N LEU A 335 6.50 13.57 -4.35
CA LEU A 335 6.24 12.89 -5.61
C LEU A 335 5.11 11.86 -5.47
N LEU A 336 5.12 11.05 -4.40
CA LEU A 336 4.05 10.08 -4.10
C LEU A 336 2.70 10.78 -3.93
N ARG A 337 2.65 11.88 -3.17
CA ARG A 337 1.44 12.68 -2.96
C ARG A 337 0.94 13.31 -4.25
N ALA A 338 1.83 13.84 -5.08
CA ALA A 338 1.47 14.37 -6.40
C ALA A 338 0.86 13.30 -7.30
N LYS A 339 1.46 12.11 -7.31
CA LYS A 339 0.96 10.97 -8.08
C LYS A 339 -0.40 10.49 -7.61
N ARG A 340 -0.62 10.43 -6.30
CA ARG A 340 -1.93 10.12 -5.71
C ARG A 340 -2.99 11.13 -6.15
N ARG A 341 -2.71 12.43 -6.09
CA ARG A 341 -3.64 13.48 -6.57
C ARG A 341 -4.02 13.31 -8.04
N ASN A 342 -3.03 13.00 -8.89
CA ASN A 342 -3.29 12.75 -10.32
C ASN A 342 -4.20 11.53 -10.51
N LEU A 343 -3.99 10.45 -9.74
CA LEU A 343 -4.87 9.28 -9.75
C LEU A 343 -6.27 9.63 -9.24
N GLU A 344 -6.40 10.43 -8.19
CA GLU A 344 -7.70 10.86 -7.65
C GLU A 344 -8.51 11.63 -8.70
N GLN A 345 -7.88 12.60 -9.39
CA GLN A 345 -8.51 13.37 -10.47
C GLN A 345 -8.91 12.52 -11.68
N MET A 346 -8.08 11.52 -12.00
CA MET A 346 -8.34 10.60 -13.10
C MET A 346 -9.47 9.61 -12.76
N CYS A 347 -9.49 9.07 -11.54
CA CYS A 347 -10.32 7.92 -11.20
C CYS A 347 -11.63 8.28 -10.50
N LEU A 348 -11.61 9.23 -9.55
CA LEU A 348 -12.68 9.39 -8.57
C LEU A 348 -13.70 10.45 -8.99
N GLN A 349 -14.97 10.12 -8.90
CA GLN A 349 -16.05 11.10 -8.99
C GLN A 349 -15.98 12.00 -7.75
N GLU A 350 -15.96 13.33 -7.96
CA GLU A 350 -15.91 14.35 -6.88
C GLU A 350 -14.65 14.30 -5.98
N GLY A 351 -13.62 13.57 -6.40
CA GLY A 351 -12.27 13.64 -5.83
C GLY A 351 -12.07 13.06 -4.43
N GLY A 352 -13.03 12.30 -3.88
CA GLY A 352 -12.94 11.84 -2.49
C GLY A 352 -13.75 10.59 -2.12
N ALA A 353 -13.56 10.16 -0.88
CA ALA A 353 -14.30 9.05 -0.30
C ALA A 353 -15.72 9.48 0.10
N VAL A 354 -16.71 8.64 -0.20
CA VAL A 354 -18.13 8.89 0.06
C VAL A 354 -18.67 7.98 1.16
N ASP A 355 -19.82 8.34 1.71
CA ASP A 355 -20.54 7.48 2.64
C ASP A 355 -20.89 6.13 1.96
N PRO A 356 -20.84 4.97 2.66
CA PRO A 356 -21.18 3.69 2.05
C PRO A 356 -22.58 3.63 1.42
N ALA A 357 -23.54 4.43 1.90
CA ALA A 357 -24.86 4.53 1.29
C ALA A 357 -24.84 5.22 -0.09
N GLN A 358 -23.85 6.08 -0.33
CA GLN A 358 -23.66 6.84 -1.57
C GLN A 358 -22.76 6.14 -2.59
N VAL A 359 -22.21 4.96 -2.26
CA VAL A 359 -21.46 4.14 -3.21
C VAL A 359 -22.43 3.54 -4.23
N GLN A 360 -22.28 3.96 -5.48
CA GLN A 360 -23.20 3.62 -6.58
C GLN A 360 -23.01 2.18 -7.04
N ASP A 361 -21.76 1.74 -7.21
CA ASP A 361 -21.46 0.37 -7.62
C ASP A 361 -21.50 -0.56 -6.40
N SER A 362 -22.52 -1.42 -6.36
CA SER A 362 -22.70 -2.40 -5.29
C SER A 362 -21.52 -3.37 -5.12
N SER A 363 -20.76 -3.65 -6.19
CA SER A 363 -19.58 -4.52 -6.15
C SER A 363 -18.39 -3.86 -5.45
N LEU A 364 -18.41 -2.54 -5.31
CA LEU A 364 -17.37 -1.74 -4.65
C LEU A 364 -17.76 -1.29 -3.25
N LYS A 365 -18.93 -1.72 -2.74
CA LYS A 365 -19.35 -1.38 -1.38
C LYS A 365 -18.42 -2.00 -0.34
N PRO A 366 -17.81 -1.18 0.54
CA PRO A 366 -16.96 -1.69 1.60
C PRO A 366 -17.78 -2.45 2.63
N PHE A 367 -17.20 -3.51 3.19
CA PHE A 367 -17.80 -4.28 4.26
C PHE A 367 -18.01 -3.41 5.52
N GLN A 368 -19.24 -3.37 6.01
CA GLN A 368 -19.60 -2.66 7.24
C GLN A 368 -19.60 -3.62 8.42
N TYR A 369 -19.09 -3.18 9.56
CA TYR A 369 -19.05 -4.00 10.77
C TYR A 369 -19.08 -3.15 12.04
N GLY A 370 -19.83 -3.62 13.04
CA GLY A 370 -20.05 -2.90 14.29
C GLY A 370 -20.70 -1.54 14.06
N ALA A 371 -20.27 -0.54 14.83
CA ALA A 371 -20.78 0.84 14.74
C ALA A 371 -19.92 1.73 13.82
N ALA A 372 -18.92 1.17 13.14
CA ALA A 372 -18.02 1.94 12.29
C ALA A 372 -18.65 2.17 10.91
N VAL A 373 -18.62 3.41 10.44
CA VAL A 373 -19.01 3.78 9.08
C VAL A 373 -17.77 3.78 8.18
N ILE A 374 -17.62 2.74 7.38
CA ILE A 374 -16.49 2.56 6.46
C ILE A 374 -16.82 3.19 5.11
N GLN A 375 -16.04 4.19 4.71
CA GLN A 375 -16.23 4.95 3.47
C GLN A 375 -15.80 4.15 2.24
N GLY A 376 -16.44 4.46 1.10
CA GLY A 376 -16.12 3.90 -0.21
C GLY A 376 -15.82 5.00 -1.24
N TYR A 377 -15.78 4.62 -2.52
CA TYR A 377 -15.46 5.54 -3.62
C TYR A 377 -16.40 5.31 -4.79
N ASN A 378 -16.65 6.37 -5.56
CA ASN A 378 -17.32 6.31 -6.85
C ASN A 378 -16.30 6.60 -7.97
N LEU A 379 -16.36 5.83 -9.05
CA LEU A 379 -15.53 6.07 -10.23
C LEU A 379 -16.15 7.12 -11.13
N ARG A 380 -15.31 7.87 -11.85
CA ARG A 380 -15.78 8.71 -12.96
C ARG A 380 -16.45 7.85 -14.04
N LEU A 381 -17.53 8.37 -14.63
CA LEU A 381 -18.34 7.63 -15.61
C LEU A 381 -17.62 7.43 -16.96
N GLU A 382 -16.98 8.48 -17.46
CA GLU A 382 -16.35 8.51 -18.79
C GLU A 382 -14.88 8.08 -18.75
N LEU A 383 -14.65 6.81 -18.38
CA LEU A 383 -13.31 6.21 -18.41
C LEU A 383 -13.23 5.18 -19.55
N ASN A 384 -12.16 5.25 -20.33
CA ASN A 384 -11.83 4.15 -21.25
C ASN A 384 -11.58 2.84 -20.45
N ASN A 385 -11.64 1.70 -21.12
CA ASN A 385 -11.59 0.39 -20.46
C ASN A 385 -10.34 0.18 -19.60
N ASP A 386 -9.16 0.57 -20.09
CA ASP A 386 -7.89 0.36 -19.39
C ASP A 386 -7.80 1.23 -18.13
N THR A 387 -8.13 2.52 -18.26
CA THR A 387 -8.20 3.44 -17.13
C THR A 387 -9.24 2.98 -16.12
N ARG A 388 -10.41 2.52 -16.58
CA ARG A 388 -11.46 2.01 -15.70
C ARG A 388 -10.98 0.82 -14.89
N GLN A 389 -10.29 -0.15 -15.51
CA GLN A 389 -9.73 -1.30 -14.79
C GLN A 389 -8.66 -0.88 -13.77
N LEU A 390 -7.74 0.03 -14.14
CA LEU A 390 -6.75 0.58 -13.22
C LEU A 390 -7.41 1.22 -12.00
N CYS A 391 -8.38 2.11 -12.25
CA CYS A 391 -9.10 2.84 -11.20
C CYS A 391 -9.95 1.92 -10.33
N GLN A 392 -10.60 0.90 -10.91
CA GLN A 392 -11.38 -0.07 -10.16
C GLN A 392 -10.48 -0.85 -9.20
N ARG A 393 -9.34 -1.38 -9.66
CA ARG A 393 -8.37 -2.08 -8.81
C ARG A 393 -7.89 -1.22 -7.63
N LEU A 394 -7.71 0.08 -7.84
CA LEU A 394 -7.31 1.03 -6.79
C LEU A 394 -8.33 1.16 -5.64
N ILE A 395 -9.61 0.92 -5.90
CA ILE A 395 -10.70 1.08 -4.92
C ILE A 395 -11.40 -0.21 -4.50
N THR A 396 -11.12 -1.34 -5.16
CA THR A 396 -11.75 -2.63 -4.84
C THR A 396 -11.46 -3.01 -3.38
N PRO A 397 -12.51 -3.20 -2.54
CA PRO A 397 -12.30 -3.55 -1.14
C PRO A 397 -11.76 -4.99 -0.99
N GLU A 398 -11.14 -5.25 0.15
CA GLU A 398 -10.36 -6.46 0.44
C GLU A 398 -11.11 -7.77 0.15
N LEU A 399 -12.36 -7.90 0.58
CA LEU A 399 -13.14 -9.14 0.42
C LEU A 399 -13.38 -9.45 -1.06
N GLN A 400 -13.76 -8.43 -1.82
CA GLN A 400 -14.04 -8.54 -3.25
C GLN A 400 -12.76 -8.83 -4.03
N TYR A 401 -11.66 -8.15 -3.71
CA TYR A 401 -10.38 -8.38 -4.37
C TYR A 401 -9.84 -9.78 -4.06
N THR A 402 -9.92 -10.23 -2.78
CA THR A 402 -9.51 -11.59 -2.39
C THR A 402 -10.30 -12.65 -3.18
N SER A 403 -11.62 -12.46 -3.30
CA SER A 403 -12.48 -13.37 -4.08
C SER A 403 -12.13 -13.38 -5.57
N ALA A 404 -11.84 -12.21 -6.15
CA ALA A 404 -11.43 -12.08 -7.55
C ALA A 404 -10.08 -12.79 -7.81
N LEU A 405 -9.08 -12.59 -6.95
CA LEU A 405 -7.79 -13.28 -7.04
C LEU A 405 -7.95 -14.78 -6.88
N TYR A 406 -8.78 -15.23 -5.94
CA TYR A 406 -9.06 -16.65 -5.76
C TYR A 406 -9.67 -17.25 -7.02
N THR A 407 -10.67 -16.58 -7.60
CA THR A 407 -11.34 -17.05 -8.81
C THR A 407 -10.38 -17.11 -10.00
N LYS A 408 -9.49 -16.11 -10.13
CA LYS A 408 -8.43 -16.08 -11.15
C LYS A 408 -7.44 -17.23 -10.99
N GLN A 409 -7.00 -17.51 -9.76
CA GLN A 409 -5.96 -18.50 -9.49
C GLN A 409 -6.50 -19.95 -9.43
N PHE A 410 -7.75 -20.15 -9.02
CA PHE A 410 -8.37 -21.46 -8.83
C PHE A 410 -9.77 -21.55 -9.47
N PRO A 411 -9.90 -21.37 -10.80
CA PRO A 411 -11.19 -21.23 -11.47
C PRO A 411 -12.11 -22.43 -11.30
N GLN A 412 -11.57 -23.66 -11.37
CA GLN A 412 -12.36 -24.89 -11.20
C GLN A 412 -12.91 -25.01 -9.77
N LEU A 413 -12.10 -24.71 -8.76
CA LEU A 413 -12.51 -24.75 -7.36
C LEU A 413 -13.54 -23.65 -7.05
N ALA A 414 -13.37 -22.46 -7.62
CA ALA A 414 -14.32 -21.37 -7.50
C ALA A 414 -15.68 -21.73 -8.15
N ALA A 415 -15.66 -22.28 -9.37
CA ALA A 415 -16.86 -22.73 -10.08
C ALA A 415 -17.61 -23.84 -9.31
N ALA A 416 -16.88 -24.83 -8.81
CA ALA A 416 -17.46 -25.91 -8.00
C ALA A 416 -18.15 -25.37 -6.74
N ARG A 417 -17.54 -24.39 -6.06
CA ARG A 417 -18.14 -23.74 -4.88
C ARG A 417 -19.35 -22.90 -5.22
N ALA A 418 -19.31 -22.13 -6.30
CA ALA A 418 -20.48 -21.38 -6.77
C ALA A 418 -21.66 -22.32 -7.07
N ALA A 419 -21.39 -23.48 -7.70
CA ALA A 419 -22.41 -24.51 -7.95
C ALA A 419 -22.96 -25.12 -6.64
N ALA A 420 -22.09 -25.42 -5.67
CA ALA A 420 -22.51 -25.94 -4.36
C ALA A 420 -23.37 -24.92 -3.58
N ALA A 421 -22.98 -23.65 -3.56
CA ALA A 421 -23.74 -22.58 -2.91
C ALA A 421 -25.14 -22.42 -3.52
N LYS A 422 -25.25 -22.48 -4.86
CA LYS A 422 -26.55 -22.46 -5.57
C LYS A 422 -27.43 -23.65 -5.17
N LYS A 423 -26.88 -24.85 -5.05
CA LYS A 423 -27.62 -26.05 -4.59
C LYS A 423 -28.13 -25.89 -3.16
N ILE A 424 -27.30 -25.37 -2.25
CA ILE A 424 -27.69 -25.13 -0.85
C ILE A 424 -28.81 -24.08 -0.78
N ALA A 425 -28.72 -22.99 -1.54
CA ALA A 425 -29.74 -21.94 -1.59
C ALA A 425 -31.08 -22.49 -2.14
N ALA A 426 -31.05 -23.28 -3.21
CA ALA A 426 -32.23 -23.92 -3.78
C ALA A 426 -32.89 -24.91 -2.79
N SER A 427 -32.09 -25.68 -2.06
CA SER A 427 -32.57 -26.60 -1.02
C SER A 427 -33.24 -25.85 0.14
N ARG A 428 -32.64 -24.75 0.62
CA ARG A 428 -33.24 -23.89 1.65
C ARG A 428 -34.58 -23.30 1.21
N ASN A 429 -34.65 -22.76 -0.01
CA ASN A 429 -35.90 -22.21 -0.55
C ASN A 429 -37.00 -23.29 -0.64
N THR A 430 -36.63 -24.51 -1.05
CA THR A 430 -37.56 -25.64 -1.12
C THR A 430 -38.05 -26.06 0.27
N ALA A 431 -37.17 -26.09 1.27
CA ALA A 431 -37.53 -26.39 2.66
C ALA A 431 -38.47 -25.31 3.24
N THR A 432 -38.19 -24.03 2.99
CA THR A 432 -39.05 -22.91 3.38
C THR A 432 -40.43 -22.99 2.72
N HIS A 433 -40.48 -23.26 1.41
CA HIS A 433 -41.76 -23.45 0.70
C HIS A 433 -42.56 -24.65 1.24
N ARG A 434 -41.91 -25.77 1.57
CA ARG A 434 -42.58 -26.91 2.20
C ARG A 434 -43.13 -26.57 3.58
N ALA A 435 -42.38 -25.85 4.40
CA ALA A 435 -42.81 -25.42 5.72
C ALA A 435 -44.04 -24.48 5.66
N VAL A 436 -44.03 -23.50 4.73
CA VAL A 436 -45.16 -22.59 4.49
C VAL A 436 -46.39 -23.35 4.00
N ASN A 437 -46.23 -24.28 3.06
CA ASN A 437 -47.34 -25.10 2.56
C ASN A 437 -47.92 -26.02 3.66
N GLN A 438 -47.09 -26.52 4.56
CA GLN A 438 -47.53 -27.35 5.68
C GLN A 438 -48.29 -26.51 6.73
N LEU A 439 -47.83 -25.30 7.02
CA LEU A 439 -48.58 -24.34 7.85
C LEU A 439 -49.93 -24.00 7.22
N HIS A 440 -49.98 -23.74 5.91
CA HIS A 440 -51.24 -23.44 5.21
C HIS A 440 -52.21 -24.62 5.21
N LYS A 441 -51.72 -25.86 5.04
CA LYS A 441 -52.54 -27.08 5.14
C LYS A 441 -53.08 -27.31 6.57
N ASN A 442 -52.27 -27.01 7.59
CA ASN A 442 -52.72 -27.13 8.99
C ASN A 442 -53.77 -26.06 9.32
N TRP A 443 -53.59 -24.84 8.79
CA TRP A 443 -54.53 -23.74 8.98
C TRP A 443 -55.89 -24.02 8.29
N THR A 444 -55.88 -24.50 7.05
CA THR A 444 -57.10 -24.90 6.32
C THR A 444 -57.82 -26.07 6.99
N LYS A 445 -57.10 -27.07 7.51
CA LYS A 445 -57.71 -28.15 8.32
C LYS A 445 -58.37 -27.61 9.60
N SER A 446 -57.73 -26.67 10.28
CA SER A 446 -58.30 -26.02 11.49
C SER A 446 -59.53 -25.18 11.18
N CYS A 447 -59.57 -24.48 10.05
CA CYS A 447 -60.76 -23.72 9.62
C CYS A 447 -61.91 -24.63 9.20
N LEU A 448 -61.63 -25.77 8.56
CA LEU A 448 -62.64 -26.77 8.20
C LEU A 448 -63.23 -27.45 9.43
N SER A 449 -62.43 -27.75 10.46
CA SER A 449 -62.95 -28.30 11.72
C SER A 449 -63.79 -27.27 12.49
N ALA A 450 -63.40 -25.99 12.48
CA ALA A 450 -64.18 -24.91 13.09
C ALA A 450 -65.53 -24.68 12.38
N ARG A 451 -65.57 -24.75 11.03
CA ARG A 451 -66.82 -24.70 10.27
C ARG A 451 -67.72 -25.92 10.50
N ALA A 452 -67.14 -27.12 10.61
CA ALA A 452 -67.90 -28.33 10.92
C ALA A 452 -68.52 -28.28 12.33
N ALA A 453 -67.84 -27.68 13.30
CA ALA A 453 -68.39 -27.46 14.64
C ALA A 453 -69.53 -26.43 14.66
N GLN A 454 -69.52 -25.43 13.77
CA GLN A 454 -70.58 -24.43 13.66
C GLN A 454 -71.89 -24.98 13.05
N VAL A 455 -71.81 -26.02 12.21
CA VAL A 455 -72.99 -26.66 11.59
C VAL A 455 -73.75 -27.56 12.57
N TRP A 456 -73.14 -27.95 13.70
CA TRP A 456 -73.79 -28.72 14.77
C TRP A 456 -74.49 -27.85 15.83
N ILE A 457 -74.48 -26.52 15.68
CA ILE A 457 -75.08 -25.55 16.63
C ILE A 457 -76.29 -24.82 16.03
N ASN A 458 -76.92 -25.36 14.98
CA ASN A 458 -78.22 -24.87 14.48
C ASN A 458 -79.27 -25.98 14.47
#